data_AF-A0A3P2ABF6-F1
#
_entry.id   AF-A0A3P2ABF6-F1
#
_cell.length_a   1.000
_cell.length_b   1.000
_cell.length_c   1.000
_cell.angle_alpha   90.00
_cell.angle_beta   90.00
_cell.angle_gamma   90.00
#
_symmetry.space_group_name_H-M   'P 1'
#
loop_
_entity.id
_entity.type
_entity.pdbx_description
1 polymer ?
#
loop_
_entity_poly.entity_id
_entity_poly.type
_entity_poly.pdbx_seq_one_letter_code
_entity_poly.pdbx_strand_id
1 'polypeptide(L)' 'MSVPPKIPQQWACSECDWRHHILIKSDVLIPALQECPKCGGKLVLKPVSVLGAFLSLFHRD' A
#
# COMPACT_ATOMS: atom_id res chain seq x y z
N MET A 1 -25.67 -4.12 -10.87
CA MET A 1 -24.55 -3.17 -11.02
C MET A 1 -23.28 -3.85 -10.53
N SER A 2 -22.31 -4.07 -11.42
CA SER A 2 -21.01 -4.64 -11.06
C SER A 2 -20.14 -3.56 -10.42
N VAL A 3 -19.64 -3.81 -9.22
CA VAL A 3 -18.67 -2.91 -8.57
C VAL A 3 -17.34 -3.06 -9.31
N PRO A 4 -16.72 -1.97 -9.79
CA PRO A 4 -15.43 -2.06 -10.45
C PRO A 4 -14.37 -2.61 -9.48
N PRO A 5 -13.42 -3.43 -9.96
CA PRO A 5 -12.35 -3.96 -9.12
C PRO A 5 -11.56 -2.80 -8.51
N LYS A 6 -11.45 -2.79 -7.18
CA LYS A 6 -10.69 -1.76 -6.47
C LYS A 6 -9.19 -2.06 -6.62
N ILE A 7 -8.43 -1.05 -7.04
CA ILE A 7 -6.97 -1.16 -7.12
C ILE A 7 -6.42 -1.09 -5.69
N PRO A 8 -5.63 -2.10 -5.24
CA PRO A 8 -5.00 -2.05 -3.93
C PRO A 8 -4.03 -0.87 -3.85
N GLN A 9 -3.94 -0.26 -2.67
CA GLN A 9 -3.05 0.87 -2.41
C GLN A 9 -1.99 0.45 -1.38
N GLN A 10 -0.90 1.19 -1.28
CA GLN A 10 0.14 0.97 -0.27
C GLN A 10 0.71 2.31 0.18
N TRP A 11 1.17 2.38 1.43
CA TRP A 11 1.96 3.52 1.87
C TRP A 11 3.35 3.46 1.23
N ALA A 12 3.77 4.58 0.66
CA ALA A 12 5.10 4.75 0.11
C ALA A 12 5.69 6.07 0.60
N CYS A 13 7.00 6.10 0.83
CA CYS A 13 7.69 7.35 1.07
C CYS A 13 7.71 8.18 -0.24
N SER A 14 7.60 9.49 -0.08
CA SER A 14 7.74 10.44 -1.19
C SER A 14 9.20 10.78 -1.51
N GLU A 15 10.11 10.58 -0.55
CA GLU A 15 11.51 10.99 -0.64
C GLU A 15 12.48 9.82 -0.84
N CYS A 16 12.07 8.60 -0.48
CA CYS A 16 12.87 7.39 -0.70
C CYS A 16 12.03 6.24 -1.26
N ASP A 17 12.67 5.14 -1.65
CA ASP A 17 12.01 3.96 -2.23
C ASP A 17 11.31 3.05 -1.20
N TRP A 18 11.17 3.50 0.05
CA TRP A 18 10.51 2.72 1.09
C TRP A 18 9.00 2.58 0.82
N ARG A 19 8.47 1.36 1.02
CA ARG A 19 7.07 0.99 0.83
C ARG A 19 6.61 0.10 1.99
N HIS A 20 5.36 0.27 2.43
CA HIS A 20 4.74 -0.47 3.52
C HIS A 20 3.69 -1.48 3.03
N HIS A 21 3.00 -2.11 3.99
CA HIS A 21 1.87 -3.01 3.76
C HIS A 21 0.84 -2.45 2.78
N ILE A 22 0.34 -3.36 1.95
CA ILE A 22 -0.76 -3.14 1.01
C ILE A 22 -2.03 -2.98 1.83
N LEU A 23 -2.73 -1.87 1.60
CA LEU A 23 -4.04 -1.58 2.15
C LEU A 23 -5.09 -2.03 1.13
N ILE A 24 -5.81 -3.08 1.49
CA ILE A 24 -7.05 -3.42 0.82
C ILE A 24 -8.15 -2.66 1.56
N LYS A 25 -9.10 -2.04 0.85
CA LYS A 25 -10.11 -1.13 1.46
C LYS A 25 -10.98 -1.78 2.55
N SER A 26 -10.89 -3.09 2.76
CA SER A 26 -11.53 -3.86 3.84
C SER A 26 -10.67 -4.00 5.10
N ASP A 27 -9.37 -3.70 5.03
CA ASP A 27 -8.49 -3.75 6.18
C ASP A 27 -8.79 -2.53 7.07
N VAL A 28 -9.09 -2.80 8.34
CA VAL A 28 -9.15 -1.78 9.37
C VAL A 28 -7.87 -0.98 9.25
N LEU A 29 -7.98 0.35 9.02
CA LEU A 29 -6.85 1.25 8.84
C LEU A 29 -5.89 1.08 10.04
N ILE A 30 -4.88 0.23 9.88
CA ILE A 30 -3.76 0.11 10.80
C ILE A 30 -3.23 1.54 10.95
N PRO A 31 -2.99 2.04 12.17
CA PRO A 31 -2.60 3.43 12.39
C PRO A 31 -1.46 3.77 11.43
N ALA A 32 -1.77 4.70 10.53
CA ALA A 32 -0.83 5.10 9.48
C ALA A 32 0.41 5.64 10.17
N LEU A 33 1.58 5.10 9.82
CA LEU A 33 2.85 5.70 10.17
C LEU A 33 2.78 7.18 9.75
N GLN A 34 3.11 8.09 10.66
CA GLN A 34 3.09 9.53 10.36
C GLN A 34 4.21 9.89 9.39
N GLU A 35 5.33 9.18 9.48
CA GLU A 35 6.60 9.47 8.79
C GLU A 35 7.27 8.19 8.33
N CYS A 36 8.16 8.31 7.34
CA CYS A 36 8.93 7.18 6.85
C CYS A 36 9.96 6.72 7.90
N PRO A 37 9.98 5.44 8.30
CA PRO A 37 10.93 4.95 9.29
C PRO A 37 12.38 4.89 8.77
N LYS A 38 12.60 5.09 7.46
CA LYS A 38 13.94 5.07 6.86
C LYS A 38 14.58 6.45 6.77
N CYS A 39 13.81 7.48 6.42
CA CYS A 39 14.34 8.81 6.17
C CYS A 39 13.60 9.94 6.89
N GLY A 40 12.53 9.65 7.64
CA GLY A 40 11.65 10.66 8.24
C GLY A 40 10.73 11.37 7.23
N GLY A 41 10.89 11.11 5.93
CA GLY A 41 10.12 11.77 4.88
C GLY A 41 8.63 11.43 4.89
N LYS A 42 7.84 12.27 4.22
CA LYS A 42 6.37 12.15 4.20
C LYS A 42 5.90 10.87 3.51
N LEU A 43 4.93 10.20 4.12
CA LEU A 43 4.25 9.05 3.53
C LEU A 43 3.04 9.46 2.68
N VAL A 44 2.87 8.79 1.54
CA VAL A 44 1.76 8.99 0.59
C VAL A 44 1.16 7.65 0.18
N LEU A 45 -0.13 7.63 -0.14
CA LEU A 45 -0.79 6.45 -0.70
C LEU A 45 -0.50 6.37 -2.20
N LYS A 46 0.11 5.26 -2.64
CA LYS A 46 0.32 4.96 -4.06
C LYS A 46 -0.43 3.67 -4.44
N PRO A 47 -0.96 3.57 -5.66
CA PRO A 47 -1.48 2.31 -6.15
C PRO A 47 -0.36 1.26 -6.17
N VAL A 48 -0.69 0.02 -5.81
CA VAL A 48 0.23 -1.09 -6.00
C VAL A 48 0.36 -1.34 -7.50
N SER A 49 1.58 -1.44 -8.00
CA SER A 49 1.80 -1.82 -9.41
C SER A 49 1.20 -3.21 -9.66
N VAL A 50 0.70 -3.48 -10.86
CA VAL A 50 -0.01 -4.71 -11.23
C VAL A 50 0.79 -5.97 -10.85
N LEU A 51 2.13 -5.90 -10.93
CA LEU A 51 3.04 -6.96 -10.52
C LEU A 51 3.03 -7.21 -9.00
N GLY A 52 2.99 -6.15 -8.19
CA GLY A 52 2.92 -6.23 -6.74
C GLY A 52 1.54 -6.68 -6.23
N ALA A 53 0.47 -6.31 -6.94
CA ALA A 53 -0.89 -6.77 -6.63
C ALA A 53 -1.02 -8.28 -6.87
N PHE A 54 -0.46 -8.79 -7.97
CA PHE A 54 -0.42 -10.23 -8.26
C PHE A 54 0.39 -10.99 -7.19
N LEU A 55 1.61 -10.55 -6.88
CA LEU A 55 2.44 -11.20 -5.86
C LEU A 55 1.75 -11.26 -4.48
N SER A 56 1.04 -10.20 -4.08
CA SER A 56 0.33 -10.16 -2.79
C SER A 56 -0.90 -11.05 -2.71
N LEU A 57 -1.56 -11.34 -3.84
CA LEU A 57 -2.69 -12.27 -3.90
C LEU A 57 -2.23 -13.74 -3.87
N PHE A 58 -1.00 -14.02 -4.29
CA PHE A 58 -0.40 -15.36 -4.31
C PHE A 58 0.41 -15.69 -3.04
N HIS A 59 0.81 -14.70 -2.23
CA HIS A 59 1.53 -14.91 -0.96
C HIS A 59 0.57 -14.99 0.24
N ARG A 60 -0.49 -15.81 0.12
CA ARG A 60 -1.37 -16.18 1.22
C ARG A 60 -1.14 -17.67 1.53
N ASP A 61 -0.01 -17.94 2.17
CA ASP A 61 0.27 -19.17 2.93
C ASP A 61 0.33 -18.82 4.42
#